data_AF-H0VBH0-F1
#
_entry.id   AF-H0VBH0-F1
#
_cell.length_a   1.000
_cell.length_b   1.000
_cell.length_c   1.000
_cell.angle_alpha   90.00
_cell.angle_beta   90.00
_cell.angle_gamma   90.00
#
_symmetry.space_group_name_H-M   'P 1'
#
loop_
_entity.id
_entity.type
_entity.pdbx_description
1 polymer ?
#
loop_
_entity_poly.entity_id
_entity_poly.type
_entity_poly.pdbx_seq_one_letter_code
_entity_poly.pdbx_strand_id
1 'polypeptide(L)'
;ASGVAVSDGVIKVFNDMKVRKSSTPEEVKKRKKAVLFCLSEDKKNIILEEGKEILVGDVGQTVDDPYATFVKMLPDKDCRYALYDATYETKESKKEDLVFIFWAPECAPLKSKMIYASSKDAIKKKLTGIKHELQANCYEEVKDRCTLAEKLGGSAVISLEGKPFIWQPWTCPQGVAGCPLPARPEGLGGSQQGEGNPFTPVAKQPPLPPGPSSCLHP
;
A
#
# COMPACT_ATOMS: atom_id res chain seq x y z
N ALA A 1 -12.21 -21.11 -17.89
CA ALA A 1 -11.40 -19.94 -18.27
C ALA A 1 -12.35 -18.87 -18.80
N SER A 2 -12.42 -17.70 -18.16
CA SER A 2 -13.22 -16.59 -18.68
C SER A 2 -12.60 -16.12 -19.99
N GLY A 3 -13.32 -16.23 -21.10
CA GLY A 3 -12.86 -15.86 -22.45
C GLY A 3 -12.79 -14.35 -22.69
N VAL A 4 -12.45 -13.57 -21.66
CA VAL A 4 -12.40 -12.11 -21.72
C VAL A 4 -11.02 -11.65 -22.15
N ALA A 5 -10.97 -10.93 -23.27
CA ALA A 5 -9.78 -10.30 -23.80
C ALA A 5 -9.55 -8.92 -23.16
N VAL A 6 -8.29 -8.48 -23.18
CA VAL A 6 -7.89 -7.15 -22.72
C VAL A 6 -7.56 -6.33 -23.95
N SER A 7 -8.21 -5.18 -24.12
CA SER A 7 -7.93 -4.29 -25.24
C SER A 7 -6.49 -3.76 -25.18
N ASP A 8 -5.86 -3.62 -26.34
CA ASP A 8 -4.52 -3.01 -26.46
C ASP A 8 -4.45 -1.60 -25.87
N GLY A 9 -5.57 -0.86 -25.84
CA GLY A 9 -5.65 0.44 -25.18
C GLY A 9 -5.32 0.37 -23.68
N VAL A 10 -5.81 -0.66 -23.00
CA VAL A 10 -5.54 -0.89 -21.56
C VAL A 10 -4.07 -1.19 -21.33
N ILE A 11 -3.48 -2.04 -22.18
CA ILE A 11 -2.06 -2.42 -22.11
C ILE A 11 -1.18 -1.20 -22.37
N LYS A 12 -1.53 -0.39 -23.37
CA LYS A 12 -0.81 0.84 -23.70
C LYS A 12 -0.82 1.82 -22.53
N VAL A 13 -1.99 2.05 -21.92
CA VAL A 13 -2.10 2.94 -20.75
C VAL A 13 -1.32 2.40 -19.56
N PHE A 14 -1.38 1.10 -19.28
CA PHE A 14 -0.58 0.50 -18.22
C PHE A 14 0.92 0.67 -18.44
N ASN A 15 1.40 0.42 -19.66
CA ASN A 15 2.81 0.59 -19.99
C ASN A 15 3.25 2.05 -19.89
N ASP A 16 2.39 3.00 -20.26
CA ASP A 16 2.63 4.44 -20.13
C ASP A 16 2.72 4.88 -18.67
N MET A 17 1.83 4.37 -17.80
CA MET A 17 1.89 4.64 -16.36
C MET A 17 3.12 3.98 -15.71
N LYS A 18 3.49 2.77 -16.14
CA LYS A 18 4.63 2.01 -15.59
C LYS A 18 5.96 2.61 -16.01
N VAL A 19 6.13 2.89 -17.30
CA VAL A 19 7.35 3.48 -17.83
C VAL A 19 7.21 4.97 -17.64
N ARG A 20 7.75 5.47 -16.52
CA ARG A 20 7.83 6.89 -16.22
C ARG A 20 8.73 7.63 -17.22
N LYS A 21 8.29 7.77 -18.47
CA LYS A 21 8.84 8.67 -19.49
C LYS A 21 8.34 10.07 -19.20
N SER A 22 9.10 10.87 -18.48
CA SER A 22 8.83 12.31 -18.40
C SER A 22 10.15 13.00 -18.21
N SER A 23 10.66 13.55 -19.29
CA SER A 23 11.84 14.42 -19.25
C SER A 23 11.42 15.88 -19.16
N THR A 24 10.20 16.20 -19.58
CA THR A 24 9.65 17.56 -19.60
C THR A 24 8.48 17.72 -18.62
N PRO A 25 8.31 18.91 -18.01
CA PRO A 25 7.23 19.16 -17.04
C PRO A 25 5.82 19.07 -17.66
N GLU A 26 5.68 19.27 -18.98
CA GLU A 26 4.40 19.12 -19.67
C GLU A 26 3.97 17.65 -19.79
N GLU A 27 4.91 16.74 -20.05
CA GLU A 27 4.63 15.30 -20.10
C GLU A 27 4.29 14.75 -18.71
N VAL A 28 4.93 15.25 -17.64
CA VAL A 28 4.56 14.88 -16.26
C VAL A 28 3.10 15.19 -16.01
N LYS A 29 2.62 16.36 -16.43
CA LYS A 29 1.22 16.77 -16.23
C LYS A 29 0.24 15.90 -17.00
N LYS A 30 0.63 15.42 -18.18
CA LYS A 30 -0.19 14.52 -19.01
C LYS A 30 -0.19 13.07 -18.52
N ARG A 31 0.60 12.73 -17.50
CA ARG A 31 0.57 11.39 -16.93
C ARG A 31 -0.77 11.11 -16.28
N LYS A 32 -1.18 9.86 -16.40
CA LYS A 32 -2.36 9.35 -15.72
C LYS A 32 -2.00 8.99 -14.29
N LYS A 33 -2.65 9.65 -13.34
CA LYS A 33 -2.60 9.34 -11.91
C LYS A 33 -3.56 8.20 -11.58
N ALA A 34 -4.76 8.23 -12.16
CA ALA A 34 -5.76 7.19 -11.98
C ALA A 34 -6.48 6.92 -13.31
N VAL A 35 -6.82 5.67 -13.57
CA VAL A 35 -7.63 5.27 -14.74
C VAL A 35 -8.62 4.20 -14.35
N LEU A 36 -9.83 4.30 -14.90
CA LEU A 36 -10.89 3.30 -14.75
C LEU A 36 -11.03 2.47 -16.02
N PHE A 37 -11.26 1.18 -15.82
CA PHE A 37 -11.54 0.22 -16.88
C PHE A 37 -12.88 -0.44 -16.62
N CYS A 38 -13.60 -0.69 -17.69
CA CYS A 38 -14.86 -1.39 -17.69
C CYS A 38 -14.80 -2.60 -18.61
N LEU A 39 -15.74 -3.51 -18.41
CA LEU A 39 -16.08 -4.48 -19.43
C LEU A 39 -16.94 -3.79 -20.48
N SER A 40 -16.62 -4.03 -21.75
CA SER A 40 -17.47 -3.69 -22.89
C SER A 40 -18.87 -4.32 -22.74
N GLU A 41 -19.86 -3.80 -23.47
CA GLU A 41 -21.25 -4.31 -23.44
C GLU A 41 -21.34 -5.82 -23.71
N ASP A 42 -20.49 -6.33 -24.59
CA ASP A 42 -20.38 -7.76 -24.89
C ASP A 42 -19.83 -8.61 -23.74
N LYS A 43 -19.27 -7.96 -22.71
CA LYS A 43 -18.58 -8.55 -21.55
C LYS A 43 -17.41 -9.47 -21.92
N LYS A 44 -16.92 -9.34 -23.15
CA LYS A 44 -15.80 -10.11 -23.73
C LYS A 44 -14.50 -9.34 -23.79
N ASN A 45 -14.54 -8.02 -23.65
CA ASN A 45 -13.37 -7.17 -23.75
C ASN A 45 -13.31 -6.23 -22.55
N ILE A 46 -12.12 -6.06 -21.98
CA ILE A 46 -11.85 -5.01 -21.01
C ILE A 46 -11.32 -3.80 -21.77
N ILE A 47 -12.01 -2.68 -21.62
CA ILE A 47 -11.72 -1.41 -22.27
C ILE A 47 -11.50 -0.31 -21.23
N LEU A 48 -10.85 0.77 -21.64
CA LEU A 48 -10.70 1.96 -20.82
C LEU A 48 -12.00 2.74 -20.82
N GLU A 49 -12.43 3.21 -19.65
CA GLU A 49 -13.60 4.06 -19.55
C GLU A 49 -13.21 5.51 -19.86
N GLU A 50 -13.61 6.00 -21.03
CA GLU A 50 -13.32 7.36 -21.46
C GLU A 50 -13.98 8.38 -20.51
N GLY A 51 -13.23 9.42 -20.13
CA GLY A 51 -13.71 10.47 -19.22
C GLY A 51 -13.63 10.13 -17.73
N LYS A 52 -13.22 8.91 -17.37
CA LYS A 52 -12.99 8.50 -15.96
C LYS A 52 -11.50 8.24 -15.69
N GLU A 53 -10.69 9.25 -15.96
CA GLU A 53 -9.26 9.26 -15.67
C GLU A 53 -8.87 10.55 -14.94
N ILE A 54 -7.83 10.47 -14.11
CA ILE A 54 -7.25 11.62 -13.41
C ILE A 54 -5.84 11.78 -13.92
N LEU A 55 -5.47 12.99 -14.34
CA LEU A 55 -4.09 13.30 -14.72
C LEU A 55 -3.32 13.83 -13.51
N VAL A 56 -2.02 13.57 -13.48
CA VAL A 56 -1.10 14.09 -12.46
C VAL A 56 -1.08 15.61 -12.48
N GLY A 57 -1.22 16.22 -13.66
CA GLY A 57 -1.26 17.67 -13.82
C GLY A 57 -2.51 18.33 -13.22
N ASP A 58 -3.61 17.58 -13.08
CA ASP A 58 -4.84 18.08 -12.43
C ASP A 58 -4.67 18.13 -10.90
N VAL A 59 -3.79 17.28 -10.36
CA VAL A 59 -3.49 17.22 -8.92
C VAL A 59 -2.79 18.50 -8.50
N GLY A 60 -3.41 19.26 -7.60
CA GLY A 60 -2.94 20.55 -7.12
C GLY A 60 -3.30 21.75 -8.00
N GLN A 61 -4.03 21.56 -9.11
CA GLN A 61 -4.64 22.64 -9.88
C GLN A 61 -6.16 22.64 -9.75
N THR A 62 -6.81 21.59 -10.23
CA THR A 62 -8.26 21.41 -10.25
C THR A 62 -8.72 20.37 -9.24
N VAL A 63 -7.82 19.47 -8.85
CA VAL A 63 -8.08 18.38 -7.93
C VAL A 63 -7.14 18.48 -6.72
N ASP A 64 -7.67 18.96 -5.59
CA ASP A 64 -6.95 18.99 -4.31
C ASP A 64 -6.71 17.60 -3.71
N ASP A 65 -7.60 16.64 -4.02
CA ASP A 65 -7.50 15.28 -3.51
C ASP A 65 -7.78 14.26 -4.62
N PRO A 66 -6.73 13.70 -5.26
CA PRO A 66 -6.92 12.76 -6.36
C PRO A 66 -7.63 11.50 -5.89
N TYR A 67 -7.40 11.07 -4.64
CA TYR A 67 -8.04 9.90 -4.08
C TYR A 67 -9.54 10.10 -3.87
N ALA A 68 -9.98 11.19 -3.24
CA ALA A 68 -11.40 11.47 -3.07
C ALA A 68 -12.11 11.66 -4.42
N THR A 69 -11.48 12.32 -5.39
CA THR A 69 -12.03 12.44 -6.75
C THR A 69 -12.15 11.07 -7.41
N PHE A 70 -11.14 10.21 -7.26
CA PHE A 70 -11.18 8.84 -7.76
C PHE A 70 -12.36 8.06 -7.16
N VAL A 71 -12.57 8.13 -5.85
CA VAL A 71 -13.71 7.47 -5.19
C VAL A 71 -15.06 7.98 -5.70
N LYS A 72 -15.18 9.29 -5.97
CA LYS A 72 -16.41 9.88 -6.53
C LYS A 72 -16.72 9.41 -7.95
N MET A 73 -15.72 8.97 -8.72
CA MET A 73 -15.92 8.45 -10.07
C MET A 73 -16.40 6.99 -10.10
N LEU A 74 -16.26 6.26 -8.99
CA LEU A 74 -16.67 4.87 -8.87
C LEU A 74 -18.21 4.76 -8.84
N PRO A 75 -18.82 3.89 -9.67
CA PRO A 75 -20.27 3.69 -9.68
C PRO A 75 -20.74 2.75 -8.56
N ASP A 76 -21.95 2.97 -8.01
CA ASP A 76 -22.48 2.19 -6.89
C ASP A 76 -23.14 0.88 -7.34
N LYS A 77 -23.66 0.87 -8.57
CA LYS A 77 -24.39 -0.27 -9.16
C LYS A 77 -23.55 -1.10 -10.13
N ASP A 78 -22.29 -0.74 -10.34
CA ASP A 78 -21.43 -1.40 -11.31
C ASP A 78 -20.04 -1.69 -10.75
N CYS A 79 -19.46 -2.78 -11.25
CA CYS A 79 -18.07 -3.11 -10.97
C CYS A 79 -17.17 -2.40 -11.97
N ARG A 80 -15.96 -2.06 -11.53
CA ARG A 80 -14.91 -1.45 -12.36
C ARG A 80 -13.56 -1.96 -11.91
N TYR A 81 -12.61 -1.98 -12.84
CA TYR A 81 -11.20 -2.06 -12.46
C TYR A 81 -10.62 -0.67 -12.50
N ALA A 82 -9.60 -0.43 -11.69
CA ALA A 82 -8.84 0.80 -11.78
C ALA A 82 -7.36 0.53 -11.58
N LEU A 83 -6.55 1.41 -12.17
CA LEU A 83 -5.16 1.57 -11.80
C LEU A 83 -5.01 2.92 -11.15
N TYR A 84 -4.38 2.92 -9.99
CA TYR A 84 -4.08 4.11 -9.24
C TYR A 84 -2.58 4.15 -8.95
N ASP A 85 -1.92 5.20 -9.38
CA ASP A 85 -0.53 5.45 -9.03
C ASP A 85 -0.50 6.12 -7.66
N ALA A 86 -0.24 5.33 -6.61
CA ALA A 86 -0.24 5.84 -5.25
C ALA A 86 1.15 6.38 -4.90
N THR A 87 1.20 7.68 -4.60
CA THR A 87 2.39 8.34 -4.08
C THR A 87 2.32 8.32 -2.56
N TYR A 88 3.26 7.64 -1.91
CA TYR A 88 3.29 7.50 -0.46
C TYR A 88 4.69 7.76 0.08
N GLU A 89 4.78 8.27 1.29
CA GLU A 89 6.07 8.46 1.95
C GLU A 89 6.21 7.45 3.08
N THR A 90 7.38 6.87 3.17
CA THR A 90 7.82 6.10 4.33
C THR A 90 8.83 6.93 5.12
N LYS A 91 9.21 6.44 6.30
CA LYS A 91 10.20 7.11 7.17
C LYS A 91 11.54 7.40 6.47
N GLU A 92 11.87 6.63 5.44
CA GLU A 92 13.15 6.75 4.72
C GLU A 92 13.04 7.44 3.36
N SER A 93 11.89 7.35 2.66
CA SER A 93 11.80 7.85 1.29
C SER A 93 10.37 8.00 0.80
N LYS A 94 10.20 8.88 -0.18
CA LYS A 94 8.99 8.97 -1.00
C LYS A 94 9.03 7.90 -2.09
N LYS A 95 7.95 7.11 -2.18
CA LYS A 95 7.76 6.04 -3.15
C LYS A 95 6.47 6.23 -3.92
N GLU A 96 6.44 5.63 -5.09
CA GLU A 96 5.30 5.66 -6.01
C GLU A 96 5.16 4.25 -6.57
N ASP A 97 4.05 3.60 -6.26
CA ASP A 97 3.75 2.26 -6.75
C ASP A 97 2.34 2.21 -7.34
N LEU A 98 2.23 1.49 -8.45
CA LEU A 98 0.96 1.23 -9.11
C LEU A 98 0.15 0.21 -8.33
N VAL A 99 -1.06 0.60 -7.97
CA VAL A 99 -2.04 -0.23 -7.28
C VAL A 99 -3.16 -0.59 -8.24
N PHE A 100 -3.40 -1.88 -8.40
CA PHE A 100 -4.59 -2.37 -9.09
C PHE A 100 -5.75 -2.43 -8.12
N ILE A 101 -6.80 -1.65 -8.38
CA ILE A 101 -7.99 -1.60 -7.55
C ILE A 101 -9.11 -2.36 -8.26
N PHE A 102 -9.67 -3.36 -7.60
CA PHE A 102 -10.86 -4.07 -8.03
C PHE A 102 -12.06 -3.57 -7.23
N TRP A 103 -12.92 -2.80 -7.90
CA TRP A 103 -14.13 -2.24 -7.32
C TRP A 103 -15.33 -3.14 -7.64
N ALA A 104 -15.92 -3.73 -6.60
CA ALA A 104 -17.04 -4.65 -6.71
C ALA A 104 -18.10 -4.36 -5.63
N PRO A 105 -18.91 -3.29 -5.80
CA PRO A 105 -19.83 -2.85 -4.76
C PRO A 105 -20.90 -3.90 -4.48
N GLU A 106 -21.35 -4.03 -3.23
CA GLU A 106 -22.37 -5.01 -2.87
C GLU A 106 -23.69 -4.83 -3.64
N CYS A 107 -24.03 -3.60 -4.00
CA CYS A 107 -25.22 -3.28 -4.79
C CYS A 107 -25.12 -3.67 -6.28
N ALA A 108 -23.93 -4.02 -6.80
CA ALA A 108 -23.79 -4.41 -8.20
C ALA A 108 -24.43 -5.78 -8.51
N PRO A 109 -24.96 -5.98 -9.73
CA PRO A 109 -25.54 -7.24 -10.16
C PRO A 109 -24.58 -8.41 -10.00
N LEU A 110 -25.06 -9.52 -9.40
CA LEU A 110 -24.26 -10.73 -9.19
C LEU A 110 -23.61 -11.24 -10.50
N LYS A 111 -24.35 -11.20 -11.61
CA LYS A 111 -23.83 -11.58 -12.94
C LYS A 111 -22.62 -10.73 -13.33
N SER A 112 -22.65 -9.42 -13.10
CA SER A 112 -21.53 -8.53 -13.38
C SER A 112 -20.35 -8.88 -12.48
N LYS A 113 -20.56 -8.98 -11.16
CA LYS A 113 -19.50 -9.37 -10.21
C LYS A 113 -18.81 -10.67 -10.60
N MET A 114 -19.58 -11.69 -10.98
CA MET A 114 -19.02 -12.98 -11.40
C MET A 114 -18.14 -12.85 -12.64
N ILE A 115 -18.57 -12.09 -13.65
CA ILE A 115 -17.79 -11.91 -14.88
C ILE A 115 -16.54 -11.09 -14.60
N TYR A 116 -16.63 -10.01 -13.82
CA TYR A 116 -15.48 -9.24 -13.39
C TYR A 116 -14.51 -10.14 -12.56
N ALA A 117 -14.96 -10.78 -11.50
CA ALA A 117 -14.12 -11.69 -10.71
C ALA A 117 -13.43 -12.75 -11.58
N SER A 118 -14.15 -13.35 -12.53
CA SER A 118 -13.61 -14.36 -13.46
C SER A 118 -12.62 -13.78 -14.49
N SER A 119 -12.71 -12.49 -14.80
CA SER A 119 -11.86 -11.79 -15.78
C SER A 119 -10.69 -11.05 -15.13
N LYS A 120 -10.66 -11.00 -13.79
CA LYS A 120 -9.57 -10.40 -13.02
C LYS A 120 -8.22 -11.02 -13.38
N ASP A 121 -8.16 -12.34 -13.50
CA ASP A 121 -6.90 -13.03 -13.85
C ASP A 121 -6.43 -12.70 -15.28
N ALA A 122 -7.35 -12.48 -16.22
CA ALA A 122 -7.01 -12.13 -17.59
C ALA A 122 -6.33 -10.76 -17.66
N ILE A 123 -6.86 -9.75 -16.96
CA ILE A 123 -6.24 -8.43 -16.91
C ILE A 123 -4.95 -8.45 -16.10
N LYS A 124 -4.92 -9.09 -14.93
CA LYS A 124 -3.69 -9.21 -14.12
C LYS A 124 -2.55 -9.85 -14.90
N LYS A 125 -2.83 -10.87 -15.71
CA LYS A 125 -1.83 -11.53 -16.55
C LYS A 125 -1.27 -10.61 -17.64
N LYS A 126 -2.02 -9.62 -18.11
CA LYS A 126 -1.56 -8.61 -19.07
C LYS A 126 -0.83 -7.45 -18.39
N LEU A 127 -1.27 -7.07 -17.19
CA LEU A 127 -0.66 -6.03 -16.37
C LEU A 127 0.54 -6.56 -15.57
N THR A 128 1.58 -7.02 -16.27
CA THR A 128 2.73 -7.67 -15.64
C THR A 128 3.62 -6.65 -14.89
N GLY A 129 3.78 -6.88 -13.59
CA GLY A 129 4.62 -6.06 -12.71
C GLY A 129 3.86 -5.20 -11.70
N ILE A 130 2.54 -5.34 -11.59
CA ILE A 130 1.79 -4.77 -10.47
C ILE A 130 2.11 -5.56 -9.21
N LYS A 131 2.61 -4.86 -8.18
CA LYS A 131 2.95 -5.45 -6.88
C LYS A 131 1.78 -5.43 -5.91
N HIS A 132 0.93 -4.40 -6.01
CA HIS A 132 -0.13 -4.14 -5.05
C HIS A 132 -1.50 -4.30 -5.71
N GLU A 133 -2.34 -5.16 -5.14
CA GLU A 133 -3.75 -5.27 -5.50
C GLU A 133 -4.63 -4.94 -4.29
N LEU A 134 -5.60 -4.06 -4.51
CA LEU A 134 -6.63 -3.70 -3.55
C LEU A 134 -7.97 -4.18 -4.09
N GLN A 135 -8.75 -4.85 -3.27
CA GLN A 135 -10.15 -5.16 -3.57
C GLN A 135 -11.00 -4.38 -2.58
N ALA A 136 -12.04 -3.72 -3.08
CA ALA A 136 -12.98 -3.00 -2.23
C ALA A 136 -14.40 -3.32 -2.67
N ASN A 137 -15.25 -3.60 -1.67
CA ASN A 137 -16.65 -3.97 -1.90
C ASN A 137 -17.64 -2.89 -1.41
N CYS A 138 -17.13 -1.86 -0.72
CA CYS A 138 -17.94 -0.75 -0.21
C CYS A 138 -17.18 0.58 -0.31
N TYR A 139 -17.93 1.69 -0.38
CA TYR A 139 -17.35 3.02 -0.54
C TYR A 139 -16.51 3.43 0.65
N GLU A 140 -16.90 3.02 1.86
CA GLU A 140 -16.12 3.32 3.06
C GLU A 140 -14.74 2.65 3.01
N GLU A 141 -14.66 1.42 2.49
CA GLU A 141 -13.39 0.69 2.35
C GLU A 141 -12.47 1.32 1.30
N VAL A 142 -13.02 1.75 0.15
CA VAL A 142 -12.21 2.40 -0.90
C VAL A 142 -11.93 3.88 -0.62
N LYS A 143 -12.67 4.50 0.29
CA LYS A 143 -12.43 5.87 0.76
C LYS A 143 -11.42 5.90 1.89
N ASP A 144 -11.35 4.83 2.65
CA ASP A 144 -10.40 4.67 3.72
C ASP A 144 -8.98 4.56 3.17
N ARG A 145 -8.18 5.57 3.47
CA ARG A 145 -6.80 5.64 3.00
C ARG A 145 -5.91 4.64 3.74
N CYS A 146 -6.30 4.23 4.95
CA CYS A 146 -5.52 3.28 5.73
C CYS A 146 -5.48 1.94 5.02
N THR A 147 -6.61 1.50 4.46
CA THR A 147 -6.72 0.28 3.66
C THR A 147 -5.73 0.28 2.48
N LEU A 148 -5.58 1.42 1.81
CA LEU A 148 -4.59 1.57 0.73
C LEU A 148 -3.14 1.54 1.27
N ALA A 149 -2.86 2.25 2.36
CA ALA A 149 -1.54 2.25 2.98
C ALA A 149 -1.13 0.87 3.51
N GLU A 150 -2.07 0.12 4.08
CA GLU A 150 -1.86 -1.26 4.50
C GLU A 150 -1.38 -2.13 3.35
N LYS A 151 -1.95 -1.92 2.16
CA LYS A 151 -1.54 -2.66 0.97
C LYS A 151 -0.18 -2.25 0.42
N LEU A 152 0.19 -0.98 0.54
CA LEU A 152 1.45 -0.42 0.03
C LEU A 152 2.65 -0.74 0.92
N GLY A 153 2.46 -0.76 2.24
CA GLY A 153 3.55 -1.00 3.18
C GLY A 153 3.16 -1.06 4.65
N GLY A 154 1.87 -1.12 4.99
CA GLY A 154 1.43 -1.21 6.38
C GLY A 154 1.88 -0.02 7.20
N SER A 155 2.38 -0.32 8.39
CA SER A 155 2.86 0.65 9.39
C SER A 155 4.10 1.45 8.97
N ALA A 156 4.75 1.10 7.85
CA ALA A 156 5.89 1.84 7.34
C ALA A 156 5.49 3.11 6.57
N VAL A 157 4.24 3.18 6.11
CA VAL A 157 3.70 4.32 5.36
C VAL A 157 3.26 5.40 6.34
N ILE A 158 3.84 6.59 6.23
CA ILE A 158 3.57 7.73 7.11
C ILE A 158 2.61 8.75 6.47
N SER A 159 2.62 8.86 5.15
CA SER A 159 1.72 9.72 4.39
C SER A 159 1.31 9.06 3.07
N LEU A 160 0.12 9.42 2.60
CA LEU A 160 -0.39 9.04 1.28
C LEU A 160 -0.89 10.29 0.57
N GLU A 161 -0.45 10.49 -0.67
CA GLU A 161 -0.72 11.68 -1.49
C GLU A 161 -0.35 12.99 -0.77
N GLY A 162 0.72 12.96 0.03
CA GLY A 162 1.17 14.10 0.85
C GLY A 162 0.29 14.40 2.08
N LYS A 163 -0.76 13.61 2.31
CA LYS A 163 -1.60 13.74 3.51
C LYS A 163 -1.14 12.72 4.55
N PRO A 164 -0.71 13.16 5.74
CA PRO A 164 -0.27 12.24 6.77
C PRO A 164 -1.45 11.38 7.22
N PHE A 165 -1.17 10.13 7.52
CA PHE A 165 -2.12 9.33 8.29
C PHE A 165 -2.17 9.93 9.69
N ILE A 166 -3.32 10.46 10.07
CA ILE A 166 -3.63 10.61 11.49
C ILE A 166 -3.85 9.19 11.99
N TRP A 167 -2.75 8.46 12.22
CA TRP A 167 -2.81 7.30 13.10
C TRP A 167 -3.20 7.92 14.43
N GLN A 168 -4.48 7.85 14.81
CA GLN A 168 -4.85 8.25 16.15
C GLN A 168 -3.97 7.40 17.06
N PRO A 169 -3.00 7.98 17.78
CA PRO A 169 -2.50 7.31 18.96
C PRO A 169 -3.70 7.23 19.91
N TRP A 170 -3.66 6.38 20.94
CA TRP A 170 -4.76 6.10 21.88
C TRP A 170 -5.68 4.97 21.39
N THR A 171 -5.34 3.70 21.64
CA THR A 171 -5.30 3.14 23.00
C THR A 171 -3.93 2.59 23.43
N CYS A 172 -3.00 3.49 23.75
CA CYS A 172 -2.18 3.31 24.93
C CYS A 172 -2.39 4.59 25.75
N PRO A 173 -3.22 4.57 26.82
CA PRO A 173 -3.33 5.73 27.69
C PRO A 173 -1.96 5.93 28.35
N GLN A 174 -1.16 6.86 27.83
CA GLN A 174 -0.05 7.41 28.59
C GLN A 174 -0.64 8.27 29.70
N GLY A 175 -0.54 7.79 30.93
CA GLY A 175 -0.76 8.61 32.12
C GLY A 175 -1.75 8.07 33.14
N VAL A 176 -1.51 6.86 33.65
CA VAL A 176 -1.69 6.64 35.09
C VAL A 176 -0.36 6.13 35.65
N ALA A 177 0.24 6.93 36.51
CA ALA A 177 1.37 6.49 37.32
C ALA A 177 0.87 5.34 38.21
N GLY A 178 1.51 4.18 38.10
CA GLY A 178 1.26 3.05 38.98
C GLY A 178 0.49 1.89 38.33
N CYS A 179 1.13 1.17 37.43
CA CYS A 179 0.85 -0.25 37.21
C CYS A 179 2.20 -0.98 37.05
N PRO A 180 2.46 -2.09 37.77
CA PRO A 180 3.76 -2.75 37.74
C PRO A 180 4.02 -3.40 36.38
N LEU A 181 5.25 -3.27 35.88
CA LEU A 181 5.75 -4.05 34.74
C LEU A 181 5.54 -5.54 35.02
N PRO A 182 5.11 -6.35 34.02
CA PRO A 182 4.98 -7.78 34.21
C PRO A 182 6.36 -8.38 34.51
N ALA A 183 6.42 -9.10 35.63
CA ALA A 183 7.60 -9.80 36.10
C ALA A 183 8.07 -10.81 35.04
N ARG A 184 9.38 -10.77 34.81
CA ARG A 184 10.14 -11.79 34.07
C ARG A 184 9.99 -13.13 34.82
N PRO A 185 9.57 -14.24 34.18
CA PRO A 185 9.52 -15.51 34.89
C PRO A 185 10.94 -16.06 35.03
N GLU A 186 11.46 -16.07 36.27
CA GLU A 186 12.59 -16.93 36.64
C GLU A 186 12.07 -18.33 37.00
N GLY A 187 12.64 -19.33 36.33
CA GLY A 187 12.98 -20.63 36.91
C GLY A 187 11.86 -21.68 37.06
N LEU A 188 11.95 -22.75 36.25
CA LEU A 188 11.64 -24.12 36.68
C LEU A 188 12.61 -25.06 35.94
N GLY A 189 13.42 -25.79 36.72
CA GLY A 189 14.52 -26.61 36.24
C GLY A 189 14.13 -27.99 35.72
N GLY A 190 15.12 -28.70 35.15
CA GLY A 190 15.04 -30.14 34.89
C GLY A 190 15.98 -30.68 33.81
N SER A 191 17.15 -31.17 34.24
CA SER A 191 17.76 -32.48 33.88
C SER A 191 18.27 -32.81 32.46
N GLN A 192 19.62 -32.91 32.38
CA GLN A 192 20.51 -33.95 31.80
C GLN A 192 20.55 -34.37 30.30
N GLN A 193 21.80 -34.65 29.89
CA GLN A 193 22.35 -35.27 28.65
C GLN A 193 22.20 -34.44 27.35
N GLY A 194 23.22 -34.26 26.50
CA GLY A 194 24.59 -34.71 26.42
C GLY A 194 25.09 -34.39 24.99
N GLU A 195 26.42 -34.25 24.85
CA GLU A 195 27.21 -34.21 23.60
C GLU A 195 27.26 -32.93 22.74
N GLY A 196 28.49 -32.56 22.38
CA GLY A 196 28.82 -31.99 21.06
C GLY A 196 29.25 -30.52 20.98
N ASN A 197 30.54 -30.25 21.24
CA ASN A 197 31.30 -29.12 20.66
C ASN A 197 31.41 -29.29 19.10
N PRO A 198 31.96 -28.36 18.27
CA PRO A 198 32.71 -27.11 18.56
C PRO A 198 32.45 -25.91 17.60
N PHE A 199 33.27 -24.85 17.74
CA PHE A 199 33.48 -23.65 16.87
C PHE A 199 32.50 -22.48 17.13
N THR A 200 32.89 -21.23 17.40
CA THR A 200 34.07 -20.40 17.03
C THR A 200 34.10 -19.11 17.91
N PRO A 201 35.06 -18.17 17.80
CA PRO A 201 35.79 -17.65 18.97
C PRO A 201 35.38 -16.27 19.49
N VAL A 202 35.81 -16.09 20.74
CA VAL A 202 35.85 -14.87 21.57
C VAL A 202 36.59 -13.70 20.93
N ALA A 203 35.97 -12.51 20.96
CA ALA A 203 36.65 -11.23 20.80
C ALA A 203 36.74 -10.53 22.17
N LYS A 204 37.96 -10.35 22.68
CA LYS A 204 38.27 -9.63 23.93
C LYS A 204 38.19 -8.12 23.68
N GLN A 205 37.44 -7.40 24.51
CA GLN A 205 37.61 -5.95 24.72
C GLN A 205 38.66 -5.70 25.82
N PRO A 206 39.56 -4.70 25.66
CA PRO A 206 40.46 -4.28 26.72
C PRO A 206 39.76 -3.38 27.77
N PRO A 207 40.15 -3.43 29.05
CA PRO A 207 39.52 -2.62 30.11
C PRO A 207 40.03 -1.16 30.13
N LEU A 208 39.12 -0.25 30.50
CA LEU A 208 39.35 1.19 30.71
C LEU A 208 40.08 1.48 32.05
N PRO A 209 40.83 2.59 32.16
CA PRO A 209 41.57 2.95 33.37
C PRO A 209 40.67 3.58 34.47
N PRO A 210 41.01 3.40 35.76
CA PRO A 210 40.27 4.02 36.87
C PRO A 210 40.67 5.49 37.08
N GLY A 211 39.67 6.34 37.35
CA GLY A 211 39.84 7.76 37.69
C GLY A 211 40.28 8.00 39.14
N PRO A 212 40.72 9.23 39.47
CA PRO A 212 41.36 9.54 40.75
C PRO A 212 40.36 9.73 41.89
N SER A 213 40.66 9.09 43.02
CA SER A 213 39.97 9.21 44.31
C SER A 213 40.51 10.42 45.07
N SER A 214 39.64 11.34 45.48
CA SER A 214 39.95 12.44 46.39
C SER A 214 39.39 12.12 47.77
N CYS A 215 40.26 11.94 48.76
CA CYS A 215 39.88 11.94 50.17
C CYS A 215 40.77 12.92 50.93
N LEU A 216 40.08 13.80 51.65
CA LEU A 216 40.56 14.84 52.54
C LEU A 216 41.42 14.27 53.69
N HIS A 217 42.35 15.10 54.16
CA HIS A 217 42.90 15.03 55.52
C HIS A 217 42.63 16.38 56.22
N PRO A 218 42.49 16.38 57.56
CA PRO A 218 42.04 17.51 58.36
C PRO A 218 43.04 18.66 58.47
#